data_AF-A0A7J4LMN8-F1
#
_entry.id   AF-A0A7J4LMN8-F1
#
_cell.length_a   1.000
_cell.length_b   1.000
_cell.length_c   1.000
_cell.angle_alpha   90.00
_cell.angle_beta   90.00
_cell.angle_gamma   90.00
#
_symmetry.space_group_name_H-M   'P 1'
#
loop_
_entity.id
_entity.type
_entity.pdbx_description
1 polymer ?
#
loop_
_entity_poly.entity_id
_entity_poly.type
_entity_poly.pdbx_seq_one_letter_code
_entity_poly.pdbx_strand_id
1 'polypeptide(L)'
;MVSISKHAKEVFYGGTAFVIMLFIVLGYMFPATAEDKQSGETLPFSRGELGNYIDLLAALFFTATMLVFGLSLYSTFLKMGMNEWNLLAFGIFMMFIYGLGSVSSRIFDHSLFVMIKGIAITIGLLCIAYSAFRIYEPFDEEASE
;
A
#
# COMPACT_ATOMS: atom_id res chain seq x y z
N MET A 1 7.06 -32.41 -2.53
CA MET A 1 6.88 -31.11 -3.22
C MET A 1 6.05 -30.21 -2.33
N VAL A 2 6.67 -29.21 -1.69
CA VAL A 2 5.89 -28.11 -1.08
C VAL A 2 5.29 -27.34 -2.24
N SER A 3 3.95 -27.26 -2.29
CA SER A 3 3.27 -26.52 -3.34
C SER A 3 3.84 -25.10 -3.39
N ILE A 4 4.32 -24.67 -4.54
CA ILE A 4 4.82 -23.30 -4.80
C ILE A 4 3.80 -22.25 -4.31
N SER A 5 2.50 -22.58 -4.35
CA SER A 5 1.41 -21.74 -3.83
C SER A 5 1.42 -21.56 -2.30
N LYS A 6 1.94 -22.54 -1.54
CA LYS A 6 2.04 -22.45 -0.07
C LYS A 6 3.17 -21.50 0.32
N HIS A 7 4.33 -21.65 -0.34
CA HIS A 7 5.51 -20.86 -0.03
C HIS A 7 5.34 -19.38 -0.40
N ALA A 8 4.73 -19.10 -1.55
CA ALA A 8 4.47 -17.73 -1.96
C ALA A 8 3.37 -17.03 -1.14
N LYS A 9 2.38 -17.77 -0.60
CA LYS A 9 1.47 -17.23 0.42
C LYS A 9 2.22 -16.84 1.70
N GLU A 10 3.08 -17.71 2.22
CA GLU A 10 3.86 -17.44 3.44
C GLU A 10 4.77 -16.21 3.26
N VAL A 11 5.40 -16.06 2.10
CA VAL A 11 6.22 -14.88 1.77
C VAL A 11 5.39 -13.61 1.67
N PHE A 12 4.20 -13.65 1.05
CA PHE A 12 3.33 -12.49 0.94
C PHE A 12 2.76 -12.04 2.30
N TYR A 13 2.22 -12.98 3.09
CA TYR A 13 1.70 -12.67 4.44
C TYR A 13 2.82 -12.29 5.40
N GLY A 14 3.94 -13.00 5.37
CA GLY A 14 5.10 -12.71 6.20
C GLY A 14 5.70 -11.34 5.88
N GLY A 15 5.88 -11.02 4.60
CA GLY A 15 6.34 -9.72 4.15
C GLY A 15 5.37 -8.58 4.52
N THR A 16 4.07 -8.79 4.34
CA THR A 16 3.06 -7.79 4.74
C THR A 16 3.08 -7.55 6.25
N ALA A 17 3.08 -8.62 7.06
CA ALA A 17 3.12 -8.51 8.51
C ALA A 17 4.41 -7.83 8.99
N PHE A 18 5.55 -8.15 8.36
CA PHE A 18 6.82 -7.50 8.62
C PHE A 18 6.75 -5.99 8.34
N VAL A 19 6.20 -5.57 7.19
CA VAL A 19 6.06 -4.15 6.87
C VAL A 19 5.12 -3.42 7.83
N ILE A 20 4.00 -4.03 8.21
CA ILE A 20 3.12 -3.45 9.25
C ILE A 20 3.90 -3.25 10.55
N MET A 21 4.63 -4.27 11.02
CA MET A 21 5.46 -4.16 12.22
C MET A 21 6.52 -3.06 12.08
N LEU A 22 7.16 -2.93 10.92
CA LEU A 22 8.15 -1.90 10.65
C LEU A 22 7.53 -0.50 10.76
N PHE A 23 6.34 -0.28 10.20
CA PHE A 23 5.63 1.00 10.34
C PHE A 23 5.25 1.31 11.78
N ILE A 24 4.82 0.31 12.56
CA ILE A 24 4.54 0.47 13.99
C ILE A 24 5.82 0.87 14.74
N VAL A 25 6.93 0.14 14.52
CA VAL A 25 8.22 0.43 15.17
C VAL A 25 8.73 1.82 14.80
N LEU A 26 8.71 2.18 13.52
CA LEU A 26 9.08 3.51 13.07
C LEU A 26 8.20 4.58 13.71
N GLY A 27 6.89 4.35 13.80
CA GLY A 27 5.96 5.27 14.47
C GLY A 27 6.31 5.49 15.94
N TYR A 28 6.70 4.44 16.66
CA TYR A 28 7.18 4.56 18.04
C TYR A 28 8.52 5.30 18.16
N MET A 29 9.41 5.12 17.19
CA MET A 29 10.70 5.84 17.15
C MET A 29 10.54 7.33 16.79
N PHE A 30 9.54 7.65 15.96
CA PHE A 30 9.25 8.98 15.47
C PHE A 30 7.80 9.39 15.81
N PRO A 31 7.52 9.70 17.10
CA PRO A 31 6.19 10.12 17.53
C PRO A 31 5.84 11.52 17.01
N ALA A 32 4.56 11.88 17.08
CA ALA A 32 4.07 13.20 16.68
C ALA A 32 4.87 14.34 17.32
N THR A 33 5.33 15.27 16.49
CA THR A 33 6.18 16.39 16.87
C THR A 33 5.40 17.46 17.64
N ALA A 34 6.09 18.48 18.16
CA ALA A 34 5.42 19.61 18.78
C ALA A 34 4.58 20.43 17.77
N GLU A 35 5.04 20.51 16.53
CA GLU A 35 4.35 21.17 15.43
C GLU A 35 3.05 20.42 15.08
N ASP A 36 3.12 19.10 14.93
CA ASP A 36 1.96 18.24 14.65
C ASP A 36 0.85 18.36 15.71
N LYS A 37 1.25 18.55 16.97
CA LYS A 37 0.32 18.73 18.11
C LYS A 37 -0.35 20.10 18.10
N GLN A 38 0.33 21.11 17.56
CA GLN A 38 -0.20 22.47 17.47
C GLN A 38 -1.10 22.64 16.24
N SER A 39 -0.70 22.08 15.11
CA SER A 39 -1.47 22.08 13.87
C SER A 39 -2.72 21.21 13.97
N GLY A 40 -2.70 20.17 14.81
CA GLY A 40 -3.82 19.23 14.96
C GLY A 40 -3.87 18.17 13.87
N GLU A 41 -2.81 18.04 13.06
CA GLU A 41 -2.72 17.07 11.94
C GLU A 41 -2.62 15.61 12.41
N THR A 42 -2.29 15.39 13.69
CA THR A 42 -2.17 14.06 14.30
C THR A 42 -3.21 13.85 15.39
N LEU A 43 -3.71 12.62 15.49
CA LEU A 43 -4.62 12.18 16.53
C LEU A 43 -3.85 11.76 17.79
N PRO A 44 -4.37 12.04 19.00
CA PRO A 44 -5.66 12.67 19.31
C PRO A 44 -5.61 14.21 19.39
N PHE A 45 -4.52 14.86 18.94
CA PHE A 45 -4.32 16.31 19.09
C PHE A 45 -5.17 17.16 18.15
N SER A 46 -5.76 16.54 17.11
CA SER A 46 -6.89 17.08 16.36
C SER A 46 -7.98 17.57 17.32
N ARG A 47 -8.21 18.88 17.38
CA ARG A 47 -9.08 19.57 18.34
C ARG A 47 -10.58 19.32 18.07
N GLY A 48 -11.00 18.06 18.03
CA GLY A 48 -12.38 17.65 17.78
C GLY A 48 -12.79 17.68 16.31
N GLU A 49 -11.85 17.78 15.36
CA GLU A 49 -12.18 17.75 13.95
C GLU A 49 -12.55 16.33 13.52
N LEU A 50 -13.86 16.09 13.37
CA LEU A 50 -14.43 14.84 12.88
C LEU A 50 -13.80 14.41 11.55
N GLY A 51 -13.38 15.38 10.72
CA GLY A 51 -12.67 15.16 9.47
C GLY A 51 -11.43 14.28 9.65
N ASN A 52 -10.59 14.54 10.66
CA ASN A 52 -9.35 13.78 10.87
C ASN A 52 -9.60 12.31 11.26
N TYR A 53 -10.73 12.01 11.94
CA TYR A 53 -11.13 10.64 12.24
C TYR A 53 -11.70 9.92 11.01
N ILE A 54 -12.52 10.60 10.21
CA ILE A 54 -13.04 10.07 8.93
C ILE A 54 -11.88 9.74 8.00
N ASP A 55 -10.91 10.64 7.94
CA ASP A 55 -9.70 10.50 7.15
C ASP A 55 -8.80 9.34 7.58
N LEU A 56 -8.63 9.14 8.90
CA LEU A 56 -7.95 7.97 9.44
C LEU A 56 -8.69 6.67 9.04
N LEU A 57 -10.02 6.67 9.18
CA LEU A 57 -10.85 5.52 8.83
C LEU A 57 -10.76 5.21 7.33
N ALA A 58 -10.82 6.23 6.48
CA ALA A 58 -10.66 6.10 5.04
C ALA A 58 -9.27 5.52 4.69
N ALA A 59 -8.21 5.98 5.35
CA ALA A 59 -6.86 5.43 5.16
C ALA A 59 -6.77 3.95 5.58
N LEU A 60 -7.40 3.56 6.69
CA LEU A 60 -7.47 2.17 7.13
C LEU A 60 -8.22 1.30 6.12
N PHE A 61 -9.40 1.75 5.64
CA PHE A 61 -10.18 1.04 4.63
C PHE A 61 -9.40 0.89 3.33
N PHE A 62 -8.75 1.97 2.86
CA PHE A 62 -7.92 1.92 1.67
C PHE A 62 -6.78 0.91 1.83
N THR A 63 -6.06 0.94 2.95
CA THR A 63 -4.95 0.03 3.25
C THR A 63 -5.41 -1.43 3.25
N ALA A 64 -6.52 -1.73 3.93
CA ALA A 64 -7.11 -3.06 3.96
C ALA A 64 -7.56 -3.51 2.56
N THR A 65 -8.16 -2.59 1.78
CA THR A 65 -8.59 -2.87 0.41
C THR A 65 -7.42 -3.21 -0.50
N MET A 66 -6.32 -2.46 -0.44
CA MET A 66 -5.12 -2.77 -1.23
C MET A 66 -4.52 -4.13 -0.86
N LEU A 67 -4.52 -4.49 0.42
CA LEU A 67 -4.06 -5.80 0.87
C LEU A 67 -4.93 -6.94 0.30
N VAL A 68 -6.25 -6.83 0.43
CA VAL A 68 -7.20 -7.82 -0.10
C VAL A 68 -7.16 -7.88 -1.62
N PHE A 69 -7.01 -6.74 -2.29
CA PHE A 69 -6.87 -6.65 -3.73
C PHE A 69 -5.62 -7.36 -4.23
N GLY A 70 -4.46 -7.13 -3.60
CA GLY A 70 -3.21 -7.82 -3.92
C GLY A 70 -3.33 -9.35 -3.77
N LEU A 71 -3.96 -9.81 -2.68
CA LEU A 71 -4.24 -11.24 -2.47
C LEU A 71 -5.17 -11.83 -3.53
N SER A 72 -6.20 -11.07 -3.93
CA SER A 72 -7.19 -11.52 -4.90
C SER A 72 -6.57 -11.64 -6.29
N LEU A 73 -5.78 -10.65 -6.70
CA LEU A 73 -5.04 -10.69 -7.96
C LEU A 73 -4.02 -11.82 -7.98
N TYR A 74 -3.27 -12.04 -6.90
CA TYR A 74 -2.37 -13.18 -6.78
C TYR A 74 -3.08 -14.51 -7.05
N SER A 75 -4.25 -14.70 -6.43
CA SER A 75 -5.04 -15.93 -6.62
C SER A 75 -5.57 -16.11 -8.04
N THR A 76 -5.79 -15.00 -8.75
CA THR A 76 -6.35 -14.97 -10.10
C THR A 76 -5.25 -15.20 -11.15
N PHE A 77 -4.14 -14.47 -11.06
CA PHE A 77 -3.01 -14.62 -11.99
C PHE A 77 -2.34 -15.99 -11.89
N LEU A 78 -2.26 -16.58 -10.69
CA LEU A 78 -1.84 -17.97 -10.54
C LEU A 78 -2.74 -18.96 -11.30
N LYS A 79 -4.07 -18.75 -11.26
CA LYS A 79 -5.03 -19.60 -11.97
C LYS A 79 -4.95 -19.42 -13.49
N MET A 80 -4.60 -18.23 -13.94
CA MET A 80 -4.45 -17.89 -15.36
C MET A 80 -3.07 -18.25 -15.93
N GLY A 81 -2.11 -18.70 -15.11
CA GLY A 81 -0.78 -19.07 -15.58
C GLY A 81 0.07 -17.89 -16.11
N MET A 82 -0.31 -16.66 -15.78
CA MET A 82 0.43 -15.46 -16.20
C MET A 82 1.70 -15.32 -15.36
N ASN A 83 2.86 -15.15 -16.01
CA ASN A 83 4.16 -15.07 -15.33
C ASN A 83 4.66 -13.63 -15.10
N GLU A 84 4.07 -12.62 -15.74
CA GLU A 84 4.59 -11.25 -15.76
C GLU A 84 3.88 -10.26 -14.81
N TRP A 85 3.15 -10.77 -13.81
CA TRP A 85 2.37 -9.94 -12.88
C TRP A 85 3.20 -9.33 -11.73
N ASN A 86 4.50 -9.60 -11.65
CA ASN A 86 5.37 -9.17 -10.56
C ASN A 86 5.42 -7.64 -10.41
N LEU A 87 5.47 -6.91 -11.51
CA LEU A 87 5.51 -5.45 -11.47
C LEU A 87 4.16 -4.84 -11.03
N LEU A 88 3.06 -5.45 -11.45
CA LEU A 88 1.71 -5.08 -11.00
C LEU A 88 1.57 -5.34 -9.50
N ALA A 89 2.03 -6.51 -9.04
CA ALA A 89 2.05 -6.87 -7.62
C ALA A 89 2.87 -5.89 -6.79
N PHE A 90 4.05 -5.52 -7.28
CA PHE A 90 4.89 -4.52 -6.64
C PHE A 90 4.19 -3.15 -6.60
N GLY A 91 3.53 -2.74 -7.69
CA GLY A 91 2.73 -1.52 -7.71
C GLY A 91 1.62 -1.51 -6.65
N ILE A 92 0.86 -2.60 -6.53
CA ILE A 92 -0.18 -2.75 -5.50
C ILE A 92 0.41 -2.75 -4.09
N PHE A 93 1.55 -3.41 -3.92
CA PHE A 93 2.28 -3.40 -2.64
C PHE A 93 2.74 -1.99 -2.25
N MET A 94 3.19 -1.18 -3.21
CA MET A 94 3.51 0.22 -2.97
C MET A 94 2.26 1.06 -2.63
N MET A 95 1.10 0.76 -3.23
CA MET A 95 -0.17 1.36 -2.82
C MET A 95 -0.57 0.96 -1.40
N PHE A 96 -0.30 -0.29 -0.99
CA PHE A 96 -0.48 -0.71 0.41
C PHE A 96 0.44 0.07 1.37
N ILE A 97 1.72 0.28 1.01
CA ILE A 97 2.66 1.12 1.78
C ILE A 97 2.16 2.58 1.86
N TYR A 98 1.63 3.14 0.77
CA TYR A 98 0.99 4.45 0.78
C TYR A 98 -0.18 4.51 1.78
N GLY A 99 -0.99 3.46 1.85
CA GLY A 99 -2.05 3.32 2.85
C GLY A 99 -1.50 3.34 4.28
N LEU A 100 -0.49 2.53 4.58
CA LEU A 100 0.16 2.51 5.88
C LEU A 100 0.78 3.86 6.26
N GLY A 101 1.44 4.54 5.30
CA GLY A 101 1.96 5.89 5.49
C GLY A 101 0.86 6.92 5.75
N SER A 102 -0.30 6.78 5.10
CA SER A 102 -1.47 7.64 5.32
C SER A 102 -2.11 7.45 6.69
N VAL A 103 -2.11 6.23 7.23
CA VAL A 103 -2.51 5.96 8.61
C VAL A 103 -1.48 6.54 9.57
N SER A 104 -0.20 6.28 9.32
CA SER A 104 0.90 6.66 10.21
C SER A 104 1.09 8.17 10.30
N SER A 105 0.92 8.92 9.20
CA SER A 105 1.01 10.40 9.21
C SER A 105 -0.09 11.06 10.04
N ARG A 106 -1.11 10.31 10.45
CA ARG A 106 -2.21 10.80 11.31
C ARG A 106 -2.03 10.40 12.77
N ILE A 107 -1.04 9.59 13.10
CA ILE A 107 -0.82 9.06 14.46
C ILE A 107 0.57 9.46 14.99
N PHE A 108 1.56 9.48 14.10
CA PHE A 108 2.98 9.69 14.41
C PHE A 108 3.49 10.97 13.73
N ASP A 109 4.81 11.10 13.54
CA ASP A 109 5.42 12.24 12.84
C ASP A 109 4.78 12.47 11.46
N HIS A 110 4.04 13.59 11.32
CA HIS A 110 3.27 13.85 10.12
C HIS A 110 4.17 13.96 8.88
N SER A 111 5.23 14.77 8.99
CA SER A 111 6.13 15.11 7.89
C SER A 111 6.87 13.89 7.35
N LEU A 112 7.40 13.05 8.24
CA LEU A 112 8.10 11.82 7.89
C LEU A 112 7.19 10.87 7.10
N PHE A 113 5.99 10.62 7.62
CA PHE A 113 5.08 9.67 6.97
C PHE A 113 4.39 10.25 5.73
N VAL A 114 4.28 11.58 5.62
CA VAL A 114 3.92 12.25 4.36
C VAL A 114 4.98 12.04 3.29
N MET A 115 6.26 12.15 3.64
CA MET A 115 7.35 11.87 2.70
C MET A 115 7.32 10.41 2.24
N ILE A 116 7.20 9.46 3.17
CA ILE A 116 7.14 8.02 2.87
C ILE A 116 5.96 7.71 1.94
N LYS A 117 4.75 8.20 2.25
CA LYS A 117 3.58 7.93 1.41
C LYS A 117 3.72 8.60 0.04
N GLY A 118 4.32 9.78 -0.04
CA GLY A 118 4.61 10.48 -1.30
C GLY A 118 5.52 9.67 -2.23
N ILE A 119 6.61 9.11 -1.70
CA ILE A 119 7.49 8.23 -2.48
C ILE A 119 6.74 6.96 -2.89
N ALA A 120 5.96 6.38 -1.97
CA ALA A 120 5.25 5.14 -2.20
C ALA A 120 4.21 5.26 -3.33
N ILE A 121 3.41 6.34 -3.34
CA ILE A 121 2.39 6.56 -4.37
C ILE A 121 3.02 6.79 -5.76
N THR A 122 4.12 7.56 -5.84
CA THR A 122 4.79 7.80 -7.13
C THR A 122 5.30 6.50 -7.74
N ILE A 123 6.00 5.69 -6.96
CA ILE A 123 6.52 4.39 -7.43
C ILE A 123 5.36 3.44 -7.76
N GLY A 124 4.35 3.37 -6.90
CA GLY A 124 3.19 2.50 -7.09
C GLY A 124 2.44 2.80 -8.38
N LEU A 125 2.15 4.07 -8.65
CA LEU A 125 1.46 4.50 -9.87
C LEU A 125 2.28 4.21 -11.13
N LEU A 126 3.59 4.45 -11.11
CA LEU A 126 4.47 4.13 -12.24
C LEU A 126 4.46 2.63 -12.56
N CYS A 127 4.58 1.78 -11.54
CA CYS A 127 4.55 0.33 -11.72
C CYS A 127 3.21 -0.18 -12.23
N ILE A 128 2.09 0.36 -11.71
CA ILE A 128 0.75 0.00 -12.18
C ILE A 128 0.55 0.45 -13.63
N ALA A 129 0.90 1.69 -13.97
CA ALA A 129 0.74 2.24 -15.31
C ALA A 129 1.57 1.46 -16.35
N TYR A 130 2.84 1.17 -16.04
CA TYR A 130 3.68 0.37 -16.91
C TYR A 130 3.15 -1.06 -17.07
N SER A 131 2.69 -1.67 -15.98
CA SER A 131 2.10 -3.01 -16.04
C SER A 131 0.82 -3.03 -16.87
N ALA A 132 -0.03 -2.01 -16.75
CA ALA A 132 -1.23 -1.88 -17.54
C ALA A 132 -0.91 -1.75 -19.04
N PHE A 133 0.07 -0.92 -19.40
CA PHE A 133 0.54 -0.79 -20.78
C PHE A 133 0.99 -2.14 -21.37
N ARG A 134 1.85 -2.87 -20.64
CA ARG A 134 2.37 -4.17 -21.09
C ARG A 134 1.30 -5.26 -21.19
N ILE A 135 0.24 -5.17 -20.39
CA ILE A 135 -0.91 -6.09 -20.46
C ILE A 135 -1.82 -5.74 -21.65
N TYR A 136 -1.89 -4.47 -22.05
CA TYR A 136 -2.77 -4.00 -23.14
C TYR A 136 -2.16 -4.17 -24.55
N GLU A 137 -0.84 -4.02 -24.68
CA GLU A 137 -0.11 -4.10 -25.95
C GLU A 137 -0.45 -5.32 -26.82
N PRO A 138 -0.63 -6.55 -26.27
CA PRO A 138 -1.01 -7.72 -27.08
C PRO A 138 -2.46 -7.70 -27.59
N PHE A 139 -3.37 -6.98 -26.93
CA PHE A 139 -4.79 -6.95 -27.30
C PHE A 139 -5.09 -5.99 -28.47
N ASP A 140 -4.25 -4.98 -28.69
CA ASP A 140 -4.39 -4.08 -29.85
C ASP A 140 -3.88 -4.72 -31.15
N GLU A 141 -2.86 -5.60 -31.08
CA GLU A 141 -2.36 -6.34 -32.24
C GLU A 141 -3.38 -7.37 -32.76
N GLU A 142 -4.05 -8.12 -31.87
CA GLU A 142 -5.11 -9.07 -32.28
C GLU A 142 -6.40 -8.40 -32.78
N ALA A 143 -6.64 -7.13 -32.44
CA ALA A 143 -7.80 -6.37 -32.92
C ALA A 143 -7.56 -5.70 -34.29
N SER A 144 -6.31 -5.73 -34.79
CA SER A 144 -5.90 -5.13 -36.06
C SER A 144 -5.61 -6.14 -37.17
N GLU A 145 -5.78 -7.45 -36.90
CA GLU A 145 -5.87 -8.54 -37.90
C GLU A 145 -7.33 -8.94 -38.20
#